data_AF-A0A3D0RDN2-F1
#
_entry.id   AF-A0A3D0RDN2-F1
#
_cell.length_a   1.000
_cell.length_b   1.000
_cell.length_c   1.000
_cell.angle_alpha   90.00
_cell.angle_beta   90.00
_cell.angle_gamma   90.00
#
_symmetry.space_group_name_H-M   'P 1'
#
loop_
_entity.id
_entity.type
_entity.pdbx_description
1 polymer ?
#
loop_
_entity_poly.entity_id
_entity_poly.type
_entity_poly.pdbx_seq_one_letter_code
_entity_poly.pdbx_strand_id
1 'polypeptide(L)'
;FPLFAFASAFWLARDPRILMAMLISMGAGMLIMSGILFAEFTIIGQRGGRLSWPYGDLTPGNYLAKAGLPLFCVLVALAVSARTKIAGLAALVSLITIIASVLTGERINFILRAMAGMLAGLVHKPIWSRYALLVSVEVVAVFGVFLLKPAIGNRFVTTFIEQLPVHEASPYKRVWNGAIDAFYTSPVIGIGPDNYRLLCPTISADNPDVACHTHPHNYYLQILGETGLIG
;
A
#
# COMPACT_ATOMS: atom_id res chain seq x y z
N PHE A 1 -9.62 -4.75 7.50
CA PHE A 1 -9.98 -3.33 7.30
C PHE A 1 -11.46 -3.03 7.60
N PRO A 2 -12.45 -3.78 7.06
CA PRO A 2 -13.87 -3.50 7.29
C PRO A 2 -14.31 -3.55 8.75
N LEU A 3 -13.87 -4.58 9.49
CA LEU A 3 -14.14 -4.71 10.93
C LEU A 3 -13.53 -3.57 11.76
N PHE A 4 -12.31 -3.14 11.41
CA PHE A 4 -11.67 -2.01 12.09
C PHE A 4 -12.39 -0.69 11.78
N ALA A 5 -12.81 -0.47 10.54
CA ALA A 5 -13.60 0.70 10.15
C ALA A 5 -14.97 0.71 10.86
N PHE A 6 -15.63 -0.43 10.94
CA PHE A 6 -16.87 -0.62 11.68
C PHE A 6 -16.69 -0.32 13.18
N ALA A 7 -15.69 -0.95 13.82
CA ALA A 7 -15.37 -0.71 15.22
C ALA A 7 -15.01 0.76 15.47
N SER A 8 -14.30 1.40 14.54
CA SER A 8 -13.97 2.82 14.62
C SER A 8 -15.23 3.68 14.60
N ALA A 9 -16.14 3.46 13.65
CA ALA A 9 -17.35 4.25 13.49
C ALA A 9 -18.38 4.03 14.62
N PHE A 10 -18.57 2.79 15.06
CA PHE A 10 -19.68 2.42 15.94
C PHE A 10 -19.29 2.25 17.41
N TRP A 11 -18.01 1.99 17.71
CA TRP A 11 -17.53 1.80 19.09
C TRP A 11 -16.52 2.88 19.50
N LEU A 12 -15.41 3.03 18.78
CA LEU A 12 -14.30 3.88 19.22
C LEU A 12 -14.60 5.38 19.07
N ALA A 13 -15.38 5.78 18.06
CA ALA A 13 -15.75 7.17 17.84
C ALA A 13 -16.89 7.68 18.73
N ARG A 14 -17.44 6.84 19.64
CA ARG A 14 -18.48 7.29 20.59
C ARG A 14 -17.95 8.21 21.68
N ASP A 15 -16.70 8.01 22.11
CA ASP A 15 -16.03 8.86 23.10
C ASP A 15 -14.86 9.61 22.44
N PRO A 16 -14.90 10.95 22.38
CA PRO A 16 -13.81 11.75 21.83
C PRO A 16 -12.45 11.46 22.47
N ARG A 17 -12.41 11.07 23.75
CA ARG A 17 -11.18 10.74 24.47
C ARG A 17 -10.54 9.46 23.94
N ILE A 18 -11.36 8.44 23.63
CA ILE A 18 -10.90 7.17 23.06
C ILE A 18 -10.40 7.39 21.64
N LEU A 19 -11.14 8.15 20.83
CA LEU A 19 -10.73 8.53 19.49
C LEU A 19 -9.39 9.29 19.50
N MET A 20 -9.24 10.26 20.39
CA MET A 20 -7.99 11.02 20.53
C MET A 20 -6.84 10.13 21.02
N ALA A 21 -7.07 9.26 22.00
CA ALA A 21 -6.04 8.31 22.46
C ALA A 21 -5.58 7.38 21.34
N MET A 22 -6.50 6.91 20.49
CA MET A 22 -6.19 6.11 19.32
C MET A 22 -5.39 6.89 18.28
N LEU A 23 -5.82 8.11 17.92
CA LEU A 23 -5.10 8.93 16.94
C LEU A 23 -3.70 9.33 17.43
N ILE A 24 -3.55 9.63 18.72
CA ILE A 24 -2.26 9.96 19.34
C ILE A 24 -1.34 8.74 19.33
N SER A 25 -1.83 7.56 19.72
CA SER A 25 -1.00 6.34 19.73
C SER A 25 -0.58 5.93 18.31
N MET A 26 -1.49 6.02 17.34
CA MET A 26 -1.18 5.87 15.92
C MET A 26 -0.14 6.89 15.45
N GLY A 27 -0.24 8.14 15.90
CA GLY A 27 0.69 9.20 15.54
C GLY A 27 2.08 8.97 16.08
N ALA A 28 2.19 8.60 17.35
CA ALA A 28 3.45 8.22 17.97
C ALA A 28 4.09 7.05 17.22
N GLY A 29 3.34 5.98 16.96
CA GLY A 29 3.84 4.83 16.22
C GLY A 29 4.25 5.16 14.79
N MET A 30 3.47 5.98 14.08
CA MET A 30 3.78 6.41 12.72
C MET A 30 5.06 7.26 12.65
N LEU A 31 5.28 8.15 13.62
CA LEU A 31 6.49 8.96 13.72
C LEU A 31 7.71 8.12 14.11
N ILE A 32 7.59 7.23 15.09
CA ILE A 32 8.66 6.29 15.50
C ILE A 32 9.08 5.43 14.31
N MET A 33 8.11 4.82 13.62
CA MET A 33 8.39 4.00 12.44
C MET A 33 9.02 4.81 11.31
N SER A 34 8.57 6.03 11.06
CA SER A 34 9.20 6.92 10.07
C SER A 34 10.65 7.25 10.45
N GLY A 35 10.93 7.46 11.75
CA GLY A 35 12.29 7.68 12.25
C GLY A 35 13.19 6.46 12.07
N ILE A 36 12.70 5.26 12.37
CA ILE A 36 13.43 3.99 12.15
C ILE A 36 13.77 3.82 10.66
N LEU A 37 12.80 4.03 9.77
CA LEU A 37 13.00 3.92 8.32
C LEU A 37 13.99 4.95 7.79
N PHE A 38 13.92 6.18 8.30
CA PHE A 38 14.88 7.22 7.93
C PHE A 38 16.29 6.87 8.41
N ALA A 39 16.43 6.34 9.63
CA ALA A 39 17.70 5.88 10.17
C ALA A 39 18.27 4.70 9.37
N GLU A 40 17.46 3.70 9.01
CA GLU A 40 17.94 2.61 8.15
C GLU A 40 18.39 3.15 6.79
N PHE A 41 17.61 4.04 6.19
CA PHE A 41 17.95 4.64 4.90
C PHE A 41 19.27 5.42 4.92
N THR A 42 19.56 6.15 6.00
CA THR A 42 20.79 6.96 6.10
C THR A 42 22.02 6.16 6.55
N ILE A 43 21.84 5.16 7.42
CA ILE A 43 22.95 4.38 7.98
C ILE A 43 23.34 3.21 7.07
N ILE A 44 22.35 2.51 6.50
CA ILE A 44 22.54 1.27 5.75
C ILE A 44 22.17 1.47 4.28
N GLY A 45 21.05 2.14 4.01
CA GLY A 45 20.45 2.23 2.68
C GLY A 45 19.58 1.03 2.32
N GLN A 46 18.98 1.08 1.13
CA GLN A 46 18.07 0.03 0.65
C GLN A 46 18.83 -1.24 0.24
N ARG A 47 18.29 -2.41 0.62
CA ARG A 47 18.75 -3.73 0.19
C ARG A 47 17.78 -4.30 -0.83
N GLY A 48 18.24 -4.58 -2.04
CA GLY A 48 17.34 -5.01 -3.14
C GLY A 48 16.25 -3.97 -3.48
N GLY A 49 16.54 -2.69 -3.24
CA GLY A 49 15.61 -1.59 -3.47
C GLY A 49 14.49 -1.45 -2.43
N ARG A 50 14.59 -2.12 -1.27
CA ARG A 50 13.64 -1.97 -0.15
C ARG A 50 14.37 -1.79 1.17
N LEU A 51 13.67 -1.20 2.12
CA LEU A 51 14.06 -1.16 3.53
C LEU A 51 13.59 -2.44 4.23
N SER A 52 14.15 -2.73 5.40
CA SER A 52 13.87 -3.96 6.15
C SER A 52 13.67 -3.77 7.65
N TRP A 53 14.07 -2.64 8.21
CA TRP A 53 13.92 -2.37 9.63
C TRP A 53 12.49 -2.00 9.99
N PRO A 54 12.02 -2.38 11.19
CA PRO A 54 12.72 -3.19 12.21
C PRO A 54 12.50 -4.70 12.06
N TYR A 55 11.70 -5.13 11.08
CA TYR A 55 11.16 -6.50 11.03
C TYR A 55 12.15 -7.53 10.48
N GLY A 56 13.16 -7.11 9.73
CA GLY A 56 14.06 -8.00 9.00
C GLY A 56 13.44 -8.57 7.72
N ASP A 57 12.15 -8.35 7.49
CA ASP A 57 11.48 -8.61 6.21
C ASP A 57 11.50 -7.36 5.32
N LEU A 58 11.25 -7.55 4.02
CA LEU A 58 11.27 -6.44 3.07
C LEU A 58 9.95 -5.66 3.02
N THR A 59 9.08 -5.73 4.03
CA THR A 59 7.74 -5.10 4.00
C THR A 59 7.50 -4.04 5.11
N PRO A 60 8.48 -3.21 5.49
CA PRO A 60 8.36 -2.36 6.67
C PRO A 60 7.39 -1.18 6.52
N GLY A 61 7.08 -0.77 5.29
CA GLY A 61 6.09 0.26 4.94
C GLY A 61 4.64 -0.17 5.11
N ASN A 62 4.36 -1.46 5.34
CA ASN A 62 3.01 -1.96 5.65
C ASN A 62 2.40 -1.24 6.86
N TYR A 63 3.20 -1.00 7.91
CA TYR A 63 2.72 -0.31 9.11
C TYR A 63 2.19 1.09 8.76
N LEU A 64 3.00 1.86 8.04
CA LEU A 64 2.67 3.21 7.60
C LEU A 64 1.43 3.23 6.69
N ALA A 65 1.32 2.27 5.76
CA ALA A 65 0.27 2.24 4.74
C ALA A 65 -1.04 1.58 5.16
N LYS A 66 -1.04 0.77 6.23
CA LYS A 66 -2.23 0.05 6.69
C LYS A 66 -2.67 0.51 8.07
N ALA A 67 -1.78 0.41 9.07
CA ALA A 67 -2.10 0.79 10.44
C ALA A 67 -2.14 2.31 10.62
N GLY A 68 -1.20 3.04 9.99
CA GLY A 68 -1.15 4.50 10.02
C GLY A 68 -2.12 5.22 9.08
N LEU A 69 -2.78 4.48 8.17
CA LEU A 69 -3.62 5.07 7.11
C LEU A 69 -4.77 5.94 7.64
N PRO A 70 -5.55 5.52 8.66
CA PRO A 70 -6.65 6.34 9.16
C PRO A 70 -6.17 7.71 9.67
N LEU A 71 -5.08 7.74 10.43
CA LEU A 71 -4.49 8.98 10.90
C LEU A 71 -3.95 9.82 9.74
N PHE A 72 -3.26 9.20 8.77
CA PHE A 72 -2.77 9.91 7.60
C PHE A 72 -3.92 10.61 6.84
N CYS A 73 -5.05 9.92 6.63
CA CYS A 73 -6.24 10.53 6.03
C CYS A 73 -6.78 11.72 6.84
N VAL A 74 -6.81 11.61 8.18
CA VAL A 74 -7.20 12.72 9.06
C VAL A 74 -6.22 13.90 8.94
N LEU A 75 -4.92 13.64 8.90
CA LEU A 75 -3.91 14.69 8.76
C LEU A 75 -4.03 15.43 7.42
N VAL A 76 -4.24 14.70 6.31
CA VAL A 76 -4.44 15.33 4.99
C VAL A 76 -5.75 16.14 4.96
N ALA A 77 -6.84 15.60 5.54
CA ALA A 77 -8.09 16.34 5.68
C ALA A 77 -7.91 17.65 6.47
N LEU A 78 -7.19 17.61 7.61
CA LEU A 78 -6.87 18.79 8.41
C LEU A 78 -5.94 19.76 7.68
N ALA A 79 -4.98 19.27 6.90
CA ALA A 79 -4.06 20.09 6.12
C ALA A 79 -4.80 21.00 5.13
N VAL A 80 -5.94 20.56 4.59
CA VAL A 80 -6.70 21.29 3.56
C VAL A 80 -7.90 22.07 4.10
N SER A 81 -8.39 21.79 5.32
CA SER A 81 -9.59 22.42 5.89
C SER A 81 -9.35 23.21 7.20
N ALA A 82 -8.34 22.87 8.01
CA ALA A 82 -8.19 23.40 9.36
C ALA A 82 -7.64 24.85 9.41
N ARG A 83 -7.55 25.43 10.61
CA ARG A 83 -6.87 26.73 10.81
C ARG A 83 -5.39 26.64 10.45
N THR A 84 -4.81 27.73 9.97
CA THR A 84 -3.45 27.77 9.36
C THR A 84 -2.36 27.08 10.17
N LYS A 85 -2.31 27.25 11.49
CA LYS A 85 -1.30 26.58 12.35
C LYS A 85 -1.47 25.05 12.38
N ILE A 86 -2.70 24.58 12.54
CA ILE A 86 -3.02 23.14 12.60
C ILE A 86 -2.84 22.51 11.22
N ALA A 87 -3.32 23.20 10.18
CA ALA A 87 -3.18 22.78 8.80
C ALA A 87 -1.70 22.63 8.40
N GLY A 88 -0.85 23.60 8.76
CA GLY A 88 0.59 23.54 8.49
C GLY A 88 1.29 22.37 9.19
N LEU A 89 0.99 22.13 10.46
CA LEU A 89 1.54 20.98 11.19
C LEU A 89 1.08 19.65 10.58
N ALA A 90 -0.22 19.53 10.26
CA ALA A 90 -0.77 18.32 9.67
C ALA A 90 -0.18 18.05 8.27
N ALA A 91 0.00 19.09 7.46
CA ALA A 91 0.67 19.01 6.16
C ALA A 91 2.13 18.54 6.32
N LEU A 92 2.89 19.12 7.26
CA LEU A 92 4.28 18.75 7.51
C LEU A 92 4.43 17.28 7.93
N VAL A 93 3.61 16.82 8.88
CA VAL A 93 3.63 15.43 9.34
C VAL A 93 3.21 14.47 8.20
N SER A 94 2.20 14.85 7.41
CA SER A 94 1.80 14.07 6.24
C SER A 94 2.95 13.94 5.24
N LEU A 95 3.62 15.05 4.93
CA LEU A 95 4.76 15.10 4.01
C LEU A 95 5.93 14.23 4.48
N ILE A 96 6.32 14.32 5.76
CA ILE A 96 7.40 13.51 6.32
C ILE A 96 7.08 12.02 6.19
N THR A 97 5.87 11.62 6.56
CA THR A 97 5.49 10.19 6.60
C THR A 97 5.24 9.61 5.21
N ILE A 98 4.79 10.41 4.24
CA ILE A 98 4.67 9.95 2.85
C ILE A 98 6.05 9.82 2.18
N ILE A 99 6.99 10.73 2.47
CA ILE A 99 8.39 10.57 2.05
C ILE A 99 8.97 9.28 2.61
N ALA A 100 8.78 9.01 3.92
CA ALA A 100 9.21 7.75 4.52
C ALA A 100 8.63 6.51 3.81
N SER A 101 7.40 6.60 3.28
CA SER A 101 6.79 5.51 2.49
C SER A 101 7.48 5.29 1.15
N VAL A 102 7.87 6.36 0.46
CA VAL A 102 8.65 6.25 -0.78
C VAL A 102 10.00 5.58 -0.51
N LEU A 103 10.66 5.97 0.59
CA LEU A 103 11.96 5.41 0.99
C LEU A 103 11.89 3.90 1.27
N THR A 104 10.73 3.35 1.67
CA THR A 104 10.59 1.90 1.87
C THR A 104 10.75 1.07 0.60
N GLY A 105 10.59 1.67 -0.59
CA GLY A 105 10.59 0.93 -1.85
C GLY A 105 9.31 0.14 -2.12
N GLU A 106 8.24 0.36 -1.36
CA GLU A 106 6.99 -0.38 -1.46
C GLU A 106 5.93 0.35 -2.30
N ARG A 107 5.86 0.01 -3.58
CA ARG A 107 5.02 0.71 -4.57
C ARG A 107 3.52 0.71 -4.21
N ILE A 108 2.96 -0.46 -3.90
CA ILE A 108 1.53 -0.58 -3.59
C ILE A 108 1.18 0.15 -2.30
N ASN A 109 2.02 0.05 -1.28
CA ASN A 109 1.84 0.74 -0.01
C ASN A 109 1.93 2.27 -0.18
N PHE A 110 2.86 2.76 -1.01
CA PHE A 110 2.94 4.17 -1.37
C PHE A 110 1.69 4.66 -2.13
N ILE A 111 1.30 3.96 -3.20
CA ILE A 111 0.12 4.32 -4.02
C ILE A 111 -1.14 4.34 -3.15
N LEU A 112 -1.33 3.32 -2.30
CA LEU A 112 -2.46 3.25 -1.37
C LEU A 112 -2.54 4.50 -0.50
N ARG A 113 -1.42 4.90 0.12
CA ARG A 113 -1.38 6.10 0.97
C ARG A 113 -1.65 7.37 0.16
N ALA A 114 -0.97 7.57 -0.96
CA ALA A 114 -1.12 8.77 -1.78
C ALA A 114 -2.57 8.95 -2.25
N MET A 115 -3.17 7.89 -2.80
CA MET A 115 -4.56 7.94 -3.30
C MET A 115 -5.56 8.14 -2.16
N ALA A 116 -5.38 7.44 -1.03
CA ALA A 116 -6.26 7.60 0.12
C ALA A 116 -6.18 9.01 0.73
N GLY A 117 -4.97 9.59 0.81
CA GLY A 117 -4.76 10.96 1.27
C GLY A 117 -5.45 11.98 0.37
N MET A 118 -5.20 11.90 -0.94
CA MET A 118 -5.85 12.78 -1.92
C MET A 118 -7.38 12.67 -1.86
N LEU A 119 -7.92 11.45 -1.80
CA LEU A 119 -9.36 11.23 -1.66
C LEU A 119 -9.89 11.83 -0.35
N ALA A 120 -9.20 11.62 0.77
CA ALA A 120 -9.59 12.19 2.06
C ALA A 120 -9.60 13.72 2.03
N GLY A 121 -8.57 14.34 1.44
CA GLY A 121 -8.51 15.78 1.25
C GLY A 121 -9.65 16.31 0.38
N LEU A 122 -9.96 15.62 -0.73
CA LEU A 122 -11.03 16.00 -1.65
C LEU A 122 -12.42 15.91 -1.01
N VAL A 123 -12.69 14.84 -0.27
CA VAL A 123 -14.01 14.59 0.36
C VAL A 123 -14.24 15.54 1.53
N HIS A 124 -13.19 15.98 2.23
CA HIS A 124 -13.31 16.82 3.42
C HIS A 124 -13.41 18.32 3.13
N LYS A 125 -14.25 18.71 2.15
CA LYS A 125 -14.57 20.11 1.80
C LYS A 125 -13.31 21.01 1.75
N PRO A 126 -12.34 20.71 0.88
CA PRO A 126 -11.05 21.36 0.89
C PRO A 126 -11.16 22.83 0.53
N ILE A 127 -10.24 23.64 1.06
CA ILE A 127 -9.90 24.92 0.45
C ILE A 127 -9.04 24.61 -0.78
N TRP A 128 -9.58 24.80 -1.98
CA TRP A 128 -8.96 24.35 -3.24
C TRP A 128 -7.51 24.81 -3.44
N SER A 129 -7.17 26.03 -3.03
CA SER A 129 -5.78 26.52 -3.10
C SER A 129 -4.83 25.74 -2.21
N ARG A 130 -5.27 25.32 -1.02
CA ARG A 130 -4.47 24.50 -0.10
C ARG A 130 -4.35 23.06 -0.57
N TYR A 131 -5.43 22.50 -1.12
CA TYR A 131 -5.41 21.16 -1.71
C TYR A 131 -4.44 21.12 -2.90
N ALA A 132 -4.54 22.09 -3.83
CA ALA A 132 -3.63 22.19 -4.97
C ALA A 132 -2.17 22.37 -4.53
N LEU A 133 -1.91 23.20 -3.51
CA LEU A 133 -0.58 23.37 -2.94
C LEU A 133 -0.04 22.07 -2.33
N LEU A 134 -0.85 21.37 -1.52
CA LEU A 134 -0.46 20.11 -0.89
C LEU A 134 -0.08 19.06 -1.94
N VAL A 135 -0.95 18.85 -2.94
CA VAL A 135 -0.69 17.88 -4.02
C VAL A 135 0.56 18.27 -4.81
N SER A 136 0.73 19.55 -5.12
CA SER A 136 1.91 20.04 -5.84
C SER A 136 3.20 19.80 -5.05
N VAL A 137 3.20 20.09 -3.74
CA VAL A 137 4.34 19.85 -2.85
C VAL A 137 4.67 18.37 -2.75
N GLU A 138 3.66 17.49 -2.61
CA GLU A 138 3.86 16.05 -2.58
C GLU A 138 4.45 15.52 -3.90
N VAL A 139 3.91 15.94 -5.05
CA VAL A 139 4.43 15.54 -6.37
C VAL A 139 5.88 15.99 -6.54
N VAL A 140 6.19 17.25 -6.20
CA VAL A 140 7.56 17.79 -6.29
C VAL A 140 8.50 17.04 -5.33
N ALA A 141 8.08 16.73 -4.11
CA ALA A 141 8.90 15.98 -3.16
C ALA A 141 9.20 14.56 -3.66
N VAL A 142 8.18 13.84 -4.15
CA VAL A 142 8.34 12.48 -4.69
C VAL A 142 9.23 12.50 -5.93
N PHE A 143 8.99 13.42 -6.85
CA PHE A 143 9.81 13.57 -8.06
C PHE A 143 11.25 13.95 -7.70
N GLY A 144 11.43 14.84 -6.73
CA GLY A 144 12.75 15.19 -6.19
C GLY A 144 13.50 13.97 -5.65
N VAL A 145 12.82 13.07 -4.93
CA VAL A 145 13.43 11.79 -4.49
C VAL A 145 13.86 10.94 -5.69
N PHE A 146 13.05 10.86 -6.74
CA PHE A 146 13.40 10.07 -7.94
C PHE A 146 14.60 10.63 -8.69
N LEU A 147 14.71 11.96 -8.79
CA LEU A 147 15.87 12.62 -9.40
C LEU A 147 17.15 12.44 -8.57
N LEU A 148 17.05 12.60 -7.25
CA LEU A 148 18.19 12.48 -6.34
C LEU A 148 18.62 11.03 -6.10
N LYS A 149 17.71 10.07 -6.29
CA LYS A 149 17.93 8.62 -6.12
C LYS A 149 17.31 7.84 -7.29
N PRO A 150 18.02 7.77 -8.44
CA PRO A 150 17.53 7.10 -9.64
C PRO A 150 17.14 5.62 -9.43
N ALA A 151 17.79 4.93 -8.49
CA ALA A 151 17.44 3.55 -8.12
C ALA A 151 15.99 3.41 -7.61
N ILE A 152 15.50 4.39 -6.84
CA ILE A 152 14.11 4.43 -6.38
C ILE A 152 13.20 4.68 -7.57
N GLY A 153 13.53 5.65 -8.45
CA GLY A 153 12.77 5.93 -9.67
C GLY A 153 12.63 4.70 -10.57
N ASN A 154 13.72 4.01 -10.88
CA ASN A 154 13.73 2.79 -11.70
C ASN A 154 12.84 1.70 -11.12
N ARG A 155 12.85 1.53 -9.79
CA ARG A 155 12.00 0.54 -9.13
C ARG A 155 10.51 0.89 -9.24
N PHE A 156 10.15 2.16 -9.04
CA PHE A 156 8.76 2.61 -9.05
C PHE A 156 8.17 2.69 -10.46
N VAL A 157 9.00 2.97 -11.47
CA VAL A 157 8.54 3.17 -12.85
C VAL A 157 8.94 1.98 -13.74
N THR A 158 10.24 1.80 -14.00
CA THR A 158 10.74 0.81 -14.96
C THR A 158 10.36 -0.61 -14.57
N THR A 159 10.71 -1.03 -13.35
CA THR A 159 10.36 -2.37 -12.84
C THR A 159 8.85 -2.55 -12.67
N PHE A 160 8.08 -1.47 -12.58
CA PHE A 160 6.62 -1.59 -12.55
C PHE A 160 6.09 -1.93 -13.94
N ILE A 161 6.52 -1.18 -14.96
CA ILE A 161 6.13 -1.38 -16.36
C ILE A 161 6.51 -2.79 -16.82
N GLU A 162 7.75 -3.22 -16.58
CA GLU A 162 8.23 -4.56 -16.95
C GLU A 162 7.43 -5.70 -16.30
N GLN A 163 6.88 -5.44 -15.11
CA GLN A 163 6.12 -6.42 -14.34
C GLN A 163 4.63 -6.36 -14.62
N LEU A 164 4.14 -5.46 -15.47
CA LEU A 164 2.72 -5.42 -15.81
C LEU A 164 2.31 -6.72 -16.51
N PRO A 165 1.13 -7.30 -16.20
CA PRO A 165 0.67 -8.57 -16.75
C PRO A 165 0.13 -8.43 -18.19
N VAL A 166 0.78 -7.63 -19.02
CA VAL A 166 0.39 -7.34 -20.42
C VAL A 166 1.35 -7.95 -21.45
N HIS A 167 2.50 -8.46 -21.01
CA HIS A 167 3.52 -9.08 -21.88
C HIS A 167 3.75 -10.53 -21.45
N GLU A 168 4.14 -11.40 -22.39
CA GLU A 168 4.38 -12.83 -22.09
C GLU A 168 5.49 -13.05 -21.05
N ALA A 169 6.56 -12.25 -21.11
CA ALA A 169 7.68 -12.34 -20.17
C ALA A 169 7.36 -11.82 -18.76
N SER A 170 6.14 -11.30 -18.52
CA SER A 170 5.79 -10.69 -17.25
C SER A 170 5.73 -11.71 -16.12
N PRO A 171 6.49 -11.53 -15.03
CA PRO A 171 6.42 -12.42 -13.88
C PRO A 171 5.03 -12.42 -13.25
N TYR A 172 4.30 -11.28 -13.24
CA TYR A 172 2.94 -11.25 -12.72
C TYR A 172 1.97 -12.03 -13.60
N LYS A 173 2.12 -11.96 -14.93
CA LYS A 173 1.30 -12.76 -15.84
C LYS A 173 1.48 -14.26 -15.56
N ARG A 174 2.72 -14.70 -15.38
CA ARG A 174 3.02 -16.10 -15.05
C ARG A 174 2.41 -16.55 -13.72
N VAL A 175 2.37 -15.66 -12.73
CA VAL A 175 1.71 -15.94 -11.44
C VAL A 175 0.19 -15.97 -11.58
N TRP A 176 -0.39 -15.11 -12.43
CA TRP A 176 -1.83 -15.07 -12.71
C TRP A 176 -2.31 -16.32 -13.45
N ASN A 177 -1.51 -16.82 -14.39
CA ASN A 177 -1.83 -18.01 -15.18
C ASN A 177 -2.12 -19.23 -14.31
N GLY A 178 -1.46 -19.38 -13.16
CA GLY A 178 -1.75 -20.50 -12.26
C GLY A 178 -3.20 -20.52 -11.78
N ALA A 179 -3.83 -19.36 -11.55
CA ALA A 179 -5.24 -19.30 -11.17
C ALA A 179 -6.18 -19.58 -12.33
N ILE A 180 -5.74 -19.29 -13.56
CA ILE A 180 -6.46 -19.68 -14.76
C ILE A 180 -6.45 -21.20 -14.92
N ASP A 181 -5.31 -21.85 -14.69
CA ASP A 181 -5.21 -23.32 -14.70
C ASP A 181 -6.07 -23.95 -13.58
N ALA A 182 -6.07 -23.34 -12.39
CA ALA A 182 -6.95 -23.74 -11.29
C ALA A 182 -8.44 -23.65 -11.69
N PHE A 183 -8.84 -22.54 -12.32
CA PHE A 183 -10.21 -22.38 -12.81
C PHE A 183 -10.58 -23.45 -13.84
N TYR A 184 -9.70 -23.76 -14.80
CA TYR A 184 -9.98 -24.79 -15.81
C TYR A 184 -10.09 -26.21 -15.24
N THR A 185 -9.52 -26.46 -14.07
CA THR A 185 -9.67 -27.74 -13.36
C THR A 185 -11.10 -27.95 -12.86
N SER A 186 -11.76 -26.89 -12.40
CA SER A 186 -13.12 -26.94 -11.86
C SER A 186 -13.87 -25.62 -12.11
N PRO A 187 -14.37 -25.39 -13.34
CA PRO A 187 -14.90 -24.07 -13.71
C PRO A 187 -16.15 -23.65 -12.95
N VAL A 188 -16.99 -24.61 -12.53
CA VAL A 188 -18.28 -24.30 -11.92
C VAL A 188 -18.11 -23.98 -10.43
N ILE A 189 -17.41 -24.85 -9.70
CA ILE A 189 -17.35 -24.80 -8.22
C ILE A 189 -15.96 -24.45 -7.68
N GLY A 190 -14.96 -24.34 -8.55
CA GLY A 190 -13.58 -24.07 -8.18
C GLY A 190 -12.86 -25.25 -7.54
N ILE A 191 -11.58 -25.05 -7.24
CA ILE A 191 -10.72 -26.05 -6.58
C ILE A 191 -10.86 -26.06 -5.05
N GLY A 192 -11.73 -25.21 -4.50
CA GLY A 192 -11.97 -25.00 -3.08
C GLY A 192 -11.23 -23.78 -2.52
N PRO A 193 -11.85 -23.02 -1.59
CA PRO A 193 -11.20 -21.90 -0.92
C PRO A 193 -9.89 -22.29 -0.25
N ASP A 194 -8.87 -21.44 -0.40
CA ASP A 194 -7.53 -21.62 0.15
C ASP A 194 -6.72 -22.81 -0.39
N ASN A 195 -7.24 -23.55 -1.38
CA ASN A 195 -6.54 -24.70 -1.96
C ASN A 195 -5.52 -24.32 -3.05
N TYR A 196 -5.55 -23.09 -3.59
CA TYR A 196 -4.65 -22.68 -4.66
C TYR A 196 -3.18 -22.93 -4.32
N ARG A 197 -2.76 -22.53 -3.12
CA ARG A 197 -1.38 -22.67 -2.64
C ARG A 197 -0.87 -24.12 -2.63
N LEU A 198 -1.79 -25.07 -2.47
CA LEU A 198 -1.50 -26.50 -2.35
C LEU A 198 -1.55 -27.19 -3.72
N LEU A 199 -2.53 -26.81 -4.55
CA LEU A 199 -2.83 -27.51 -5.80
C LEU A 199 -2.14 -26.92 -7.02
N CYS A 200 -1.75 -25.63 -7.01
CA CYS A 200 -1.10 -24.99 -8.17
C CYS A 200 0.10 -25.80 -8.71
N PRO A 201 1.06 -26.27 -7.88
CA PRO A 201 2.22 -27.00 -8.39
C PRO A 201 1.87 -28.29 -9.12
N THR A 202 0.76 -28.94 -8.74
CA THR A 202 0.28 -30.17 -9.39
C THR A 202 -0.58 -29.85 -10.63
N ILE A 203 -1.47 -28.87 -10.52
CA ILE A 203 -2.36 -28.46 -11.62
C ILE A 203 -1.56 -27.89 -12.80
N SER A 204 -0.54 -27.08 -12.51
CA SER A 204 0.24 -26.36 -13.52
C SER A 204 1.59 -27.02 -13.81
N ALA A 205 1.77 -28.30 -13.45
CA ALA A 205 3.06 -29.00 -13.54
C ALA A 205 3.64 -28.99 -14.97
N ASP A 206 2.79 -29.13 -15.97
CA ASP A 206 3.15 -29.18 -17.38
C ASP A 206 3.08 -27.81 -18.08
N ASN A 207 2.76 -26.74 -17.35
CA ASN A 207 2.60 -25.40 -17.90
C ASN A 207 3.83 -24.52 -17.58
N PRO A 208 4.79 -24.34 -18.52
CA PRO A 208 6.00 -23.54 -18.29
C PRO A 208 5.70 -22.05 -18.09
N ASP A 209 4.54 -21.59 -18.55
CA ASP A 209 4.09 -20.20 -18.45
C ASP A 209 3.47 -19.90 -17.09
N VAL A 210 3.46 -20.85 -16.16
CA VAL A 210 3.00 -20.65 -14.79
C VAL A 210 4.17 -20.56 -13.82
N ALA A 211 4.08 -19.61 -12.90
CA ALA A 211 4.92 -19.53 -11.72
C ALA A 211 4.01 -19.63 -10.49
N CYS A 212 3.96 -20.80 -9.86
CA CYS A 212 3.15 -21.00 -8.66
C CYS A 212 3.73 -20.24 -7.47
N HIS A 213 2.87 -19.48 -6.81
CA HIS A 213 3.12 -18.81 -5.54
C HIS A 213 2.02 -19.21 -4.54
N THR A 214 2.10 -18.71 -3.31
CA THR A 214 1.05 -18.93 -2.30
C THR A 214 -0.32 -18.39 -2.70
N HIS A 215 -0.37 -17.45 -3.65
CA HIS A 215 -1.59 -16.89 -4.22
C HIS A 215 -1.28 -16.28 -5.60
N PRO A 216 -2.26 -16.16 -6.50
CA PRO A 216 -2.04 -15.69 -7.88
C PRO A 216 -1.86 -14.17 -7.99
N HIS A 217 -1.62 -13.44 -6.89
CA HIS A 217 -1.41 -11.98 -6.85
C HIS A 217 -2.52 -11.15 -7.54
N ASN A 218 -3.70 -11.75 -7.74
CA ASN A 218 -4.92 -11.12 -8.23
C ASN A 218 -6.09 -11.77 -7.52
N TYR A 219 -6.76 -10.99 -6.67
CA TYR A 219 -7.83 -11.48 -5.83
C TYR A 219 -9.03 -12.00 -6.63
N TYR A 220 -9.36 -11.36 -7.77
CA TYR A 220 -10.46 -11.80 -8.62
C TYR A 220 -10.16 -13.14 -9.28
N LEU A 221 -8.92 -13.34 -9.75
CA LEU A 221 -8.51 -14.63 -10.30
C LEU A 221 -8.42 -15.71 -9.23
N GLN A 222 -7.99 -15.36 -8.01
CA GLN A 222 -7.99 -16.30 -6.89
C GLN A 222 -9.40 -16.78 -6.57
N ILE A 223 -10.37 -15.87 -6.46
CA ILE A 223 -11.79 -16.24 -6.27
C ILE A 223 -12.22 -17.12 -7.44
N LEU A 224 -12.04 -16.68 -8.68
CA LEU A 224 -12.44 -17.45 -9.86
C LEU A 224 -11.86 -18.88 -9.85
N GLY A 225 -10.58 -19.05 -9.53
CA GLY A 225 -9.94 -20.36 -9.46
C GLY A 225 -10.42 -21.21 -8.29
N GLU A 226 -10.57 -20.62 -7.10
CA GLU A 226 -10.91 -21.34 -5.87
C GLU A 226 -12.41 -21.63 -5.72
N THR A 227 -13.29 -20.81 -6.29
CA THR A 227 -14.75 -20.92 -6.12
C THR A 227 -15.53 -21.11 -7.42
N GLY A 228 -14.88 -21.00 -8.58
CA GLY A 228 -15.53 -21.16 -9.88
C GLY A 228 -16.54 -20.06 -10.19
N LEU A 229 -17.41 -20.28 -11.18
CA LEU A 229 -18.40 -19.29 -11.63
C LEU A 229 -19.52 -18.99 -10.61
N ILE A 230 -19.77 -19.89 -9.64
CA ILE A 230 -20.90 -19.73 -8.71
C ILE A 230 -20.52 -19.05 -7.38
N GLY A 231 -19.23 -18.83 -7.11
CA GLY A 231 -18.75 -18.11 -5.92
C GLY A 231 -18.41 -16.66 -6.22
#